data_AF-A0A0B2VHW4-F1
#
_entry.id   AF-A0A0B2VHW4-F1
#
_cell.length_a   1.000
_cell.length_b   1.000
_cell.length_c   1.000
_cell.angle_alpha   90.00
_cell.angle_beta   90.00
_cell.angle_gamma   90.00
#
_symmetry.space_group_name_H-M   'P 1'
#
loop_
_entity.id
_entity.type
_entity.pdbx_description
1 polymer ?
#
loop_
_entity_poly.entity_id
_entity_poly.type
_entity_poly.pdbx_seq_one_letter_code
_entity_poly.pdbx_strand_id
1 'polypeptide(L)'
;MRSKNCDEARGVNTAVMERAQLVVGDVINELENTAVQGHEQRCIPHLADCLLQIADCHNEVINEMINKIMLKTRSTSPKVRYCTLLVLERMFDRMGDAVAPLLPSVLPFLSELLEDEKKKVEEQCDKVIALLRRKFGEEIAEGYIQY
;
A
#
# COMPACT_ATOMS: atom_id res chain seq x y z
N MET A 1 20.55 -41.42 9.02
CA MET A 1 20.66 -40.21 9.86
C MET A 1 20.88 -38.99 8.97
N ARG A 2 19.79 -38.32 8.55
CA ARG A 2 19.84 -37.01 7.86
C ARG A 2 18.79 -36.13 8.53
N SER A 3 19.20 -35.36 9.52
CA SER A 3 18.34 -34.37 10.19
C SER A 3 19.22 -33.29 10.83
N LYS A 4 19.97 -32.56 10.01
CA LYS A 4 20.73 -31.38 10.45
C LYS A 4 20.64 -30.16 9.51
N ASN A 5 19.84 -30.20 8.43
CA ASN A 5 19.84 -29.13 7.42
C ASN A 5 18.61 -28.20 7.45
N CYS A 6 17.69 -28.32 8.43
CA CYS A 6 16.46 -27.49 8.47
C CYS A 6 16.53 -26.27 9.40
N ASP A 7 17.46 -26.23 10.37
CA ASP A 7 17.48 -25.15 11.36
C ASP A 7 18.34 -23.96 10.93
N GLU A 8 19.41 -24.17 10.15
CA GLU A 8 20.26 -23.08 9.63
C GLU A 8 19.54 -22.23 8.58
N ALA A 9 18.63 -22.82 7.79
CA ALA A 9 17.84 -22.08 6.80
C ALA A 9 16.78 -21.17 7.45
N ARG A 10 16.30 -21.49 8.66
CA ARG A 10 15.33 -20.67 9.40
C ARG A 10 15.98 -19.41 10.00
N GLY A 11 17.17 -19.53 10.58
CA GLY A 11 17.88 -18.40 11.19
C GLY A 11 18.36 -17.33 10.21
N VAL A 12 18.71 -17.73 8.98
CA VAL A 12 19.09 -16.80 7.91
C VAL A 12 17.87 -16.04 7.38
N ASN A 13 16.71 -16.70 7.28
CA ASN A 13 15.49 -16.07 6.80
C ASN A 13 14.95 -15.05 7.82
N THR A 14 15.00 -15.36 9.13
CA THR A 14 14.56 -14.43 10.18
C THR A 14 15.36 -13.11 10.21
N ALA A 15 16.69 -13.17 10.04
CA ALA A 15 17.52 -11.96 10.03
C ALA A 15 17.30 -11.08 8.78
N VAL A 16 16.99 -11.70 7.63
CA VAL A 16 16.61 -10.98 6.41
C VAL A 16 15.26 -10.29 6.59
N MET A 17 14.30 -10.94 7.23
CA MET A 17 12.99 -10.38 7.54
C MET A 17 13.08 -9.17 8.49
N GLU A 18 13.88 -9.27 9.56
CA GLU A 18 14.11 -8.15 10.48
C GLU A 18 14.74 -6.94 9.77
N ARG A 19 15.72 -7.19 8.89
CA ARG A 19 16.34 -6.11 8.08
C ARG A 19 15.39 -5.53 7.04
N ALA A 20 14.56 -6.37 6.41
CA ALA A 20 13.55 -5.91 5.46
C ALA A 20 12.53 -5.00 6.15
N GLN A 21 12.08 -5.36 7.36
CA GLN A 21 11.17 -4.52 8.15
C GLN A 21 11.74 -3.15 8.51
N LEU A 22 13.05 -3.06 8.78
CA LEU A 22 13.73 -1.76 8.99
C LEU A 22 13.68 -0.89 7.73
N VAL A 23 13.93 -1.48 6.56
CA VAL A 23 13.98 -0.75 5.28
C VAL A 23 12.59 -0.37 4.77
N VAL A 24 11.58 -1.23 4.97
CA VAL A 24 10.20 -0.97 4.51
C VAL A 24 9.64 0.31 5.11
N GLY A 25 9.91 0.58 6.39
CA GLY A 25 9.47 1.82 7.04
C GLY A 25 10.05 3.06 6.35
N ASP A 26 11.35 3.05 6.08
CA ASP A 26 12.03 4.18 5.41
C ASP A 26 11.57 4.35 3.96
N VAL A 27 11.34 3.25 3.25
CA VAL A 27 10.80 3.27 1.89
C VAL A 27 9.40 3.89 1.88
N ILE A 28 8.51 3.50 2.80
CA ILE A 28 7.17 4.10 2.92
C ILE A 28 7.26 5.60 3.28
N ASN A 29 8.23 6.00 4.10
CA ASN A 29 8.41 7.41 4.48
C ASN A 29 8.81 8.32 3.30
N GLU A 30 9.23 7.76 2.16
CA GLU A 30 9.40 8.55 0.92
C GLU A 30 8.09 9.22 0.47
N LEU A 31 6.92 8.69 0.84
CA LEU A 31 5.62 9.34 0.62
C LEU A 31 5.53 10.71 1.30
N GLU A 32 6.23 10.92 2.41
CA GLU A 32 6.27 12.18 3.17
C GLU A 32 7.43 13.10 2.77
N ASN A 33 8.37 12.60 1.96
CA ASN A 33 9.57 13.32 1.52
C ASN A 33 9.27 14.38 0.44
N THR A 34 8.41 15.33 0.80
CA THR A 34 7.90 16.39 -0.07
C THR A 34 8.88 17.54 -0.28
N ALA A 35 9.93 17.63 0.55
CA ALA A 35 10.96 18.67 0.49
C ALA A 35 11.90 18.51 -0.71
N VAL A 36 12.06 17.28 -1.22
CA VAL A 36 12.90 16.99 -2.39
C VAL A 36 12.09 17.14 -3.68
N GLN A 37 12.69 17.75 -4.71
CA GLN A 37 12.06 17.99 -6.01
C GLN A 37 11.64 16.72 -6.74
N GLY A 38 10.50 16.78 -7.45
CA GLY A 38 9.99 15.65 -8.23
C GLY A 38 9.28 14.58 -7.40
N HIS A 39 8.69 14.95 -6.26
CA HIS A 39 8.05 14.02 -5.31
C HIS A 39 7.08 13.03 -5.99
N GLU A 40 6.16 13.50 -6.82
CA GLU A 40 5.22 12.63 -7.55
C GLU A 40 5.95 11.68 -8.52
N GLN A 41 6.96 12.18 -9.26
CA GLN A 41 7.78 11.39 -10.18
C GLN A 41 8.67 10.35 -9.47
N ARG A 42 9.01 10.55 -8.20
CA ARG A 42 9.70 9.53 -7.40
C ARG A 42 8.71 8.51 -6.84
N CYS A 43 7.54 8.96 -6.39
CA CYS A 43 6.51 8.11 -5.81
C CYS A 43 5.91 7.12 -6.83
N ILE A 44 5.51 7.57 -8.02
CA ILE A 44 4.68 6.74 -8.91
C ILE A 44 5.45 5.63 -9.64
N PRO A 45 6.57 5.87 -10.35
CA PRO A 45 7.30 4.77 -10.98
C PRO A 45 8.17 4.04 -9.95
N HIS A 46 8.97 4.74 -9.14
CA HIS A 46 10.05 4.09 -8.39
C HIS A 46 9.59 3.52 -7.04
N LEU A 47 8.88 4.30 -6.24
CA LEU A 47 8.44 3.85 -4.92
C LEU A 47 7.41 2.71 -5.04
N ALA A 48 6.41 2.86 -5.90
CA ALA A 48 5.41 1.81 -6.11
C ALA A 48 6.04 0.50 -6.60
N ASP A 49 6.97 0.55 -7.57
CA ASP A 49 7.67 -0.64 -8.06
C ASP A 49 8.57 -1.27 -7.00
N CYS A 50 9.15 -0.47 -6.10
CA CYS A 50 9.93 -0.96 -4.96
C CYS A 50 9.03 -1.67 -3.94
N LEU A 51 7.90 -1.09 -3.58
CA LEU A 51 6.93 -1.68 -2.64
C LEU A 51 6.33 -2.97 -3.19
N LEU A 52 6.05 -3.02 -4.50
CA LEU A 52 5.60 -4.24 -5.18
C LEU A 52 6.65 -5.34 -5.15
N GLN A 53 7.93 -5.03 -5.42
CA GLN A 53 9.01 -6.02 -5.32
C GLN A 53 9.15 -6.58 -3.91
N ILE A 54 8.97 -5.75 -2.88
CA ILE A 54 8.98 -6.19 -1.48
C ILE A 54 7.80 -7.12 -1.21
N ALA A 55 6.60 -6.76 -1.67
CA ALA A 55 5.41 -7.59 -1.54
C ALA A 55 5.60 -8.97 -2.19
N ASP A 56 6.13 -9.01 -3.41
CA ASP A 56 6.39 -10.24 -4.16
C ASP A 56 7.43 -11.15 -3.47
N CYS A 57 8.44 -10.56 -2.82
CA CYS A 57 9.48 -11.33 -2.12
C CYS A 57 9.04 -11.81 -0.74
N HIS A 58 8.17 -11.05 -0.05
CA HIS A 58 7.84 -11.25 1.35
C HIS A 58 6.34 -11.07 1.62
N ASN A 59 5.54 -12.08 1.28
CA ASN A 59 4.08 -12.02 1.48
C ASN A 59 3.66 -11.73 2.94
N GLU A 60 4.46 -12.14 3.92
CA GLU A 60 4.18 -11.93 5.35
C GLU A 60 4.16 -10.44 5.74
N VAL A 61 4.87 -9.56 5.02
CA VAL A 61 4.93 -8.12 5.35
C VAL A 61 3.83 -7.29 4.68
N ILE A 62 3.06 -7.87 3.74
CA ILE A 62 2.09 -7.12 2.93
C ILE A 62 1.05 -6.41 3.78
N ASN A 63 0.44 -7.12 4.74
CA ASN A 63 -0.59 -6.55 5.62
C ASN A 63 -0.06 -5.35 6.41
N GLU A 64 1.12 -5.50 7.03
CA GLU A 64 1.73 -4.42 7.82
C GLU A 64 2.16 -3.25 6.93
N MET A 65 2.74 -3.54 5.77
CA MET A 65 3.14 -2.55 4.78
C MET A 65 1.94 -1.73 4.28
N ILE A 66 0.85 -2.40 3.89
CA ILE A 66 -0.36 -1.73 3.39
C ILE A 66 -1.00 -0.90 4.50
N ASN A 67 -1.11 -1.41 5.73
CA ASN A 67 -1.61 -0.63 6.86
C ASN A 67 -0.77 0.64 7.09
N LYS A 68 0.57 0.55 7.02
CA LYS A 68 1.46 1.71 7.14
C LYS A 68 1.28 2.72 5.99
N ILE A 69 1.06 2.24 4.76
CA ILE A 69 0.77 3.10 3.59
C ILE A 69 -0.59 3.78 3.77
N MET A 70 -1.63 3.04 4.17
CA MET A 70 -2.97 3.61 4.41
C MET A 70 -2.94 4.70 5.47
N LEU A 71 -2.12 4.59 6.53
CA LEU A 71 -1.98 5.66 7.51
C LEU A 71 -1.47 6.98 6.90
N LYS A 72 -0.70 6.94 5.80
CA LYS A 72 -0.24 8.16 5.10
C LYS A 72 -1.38 8.90 4.40
N THR A 73 -2.52 8.25 4.14
CA THR A 73 -3.71 8.94 3.60
C THR A 73 -4.36 9.88 4.62
N ARG A 74 -4.01 9.81 5.90
CA ARG A 74 -4.47 10.77 6.93
C ARG A 74 -3.48 11.93 7.15
N SER A 75 -2.49 12.09 6.29
CA SER A 75 -1.55 13.20 6.38
C SER A 75 -2.24 14.56 6.27
N THR A 76 -1.78 15.55 7.03
CA THR A 76 -2.25 16.94 6.90
C THR A 76 -1.89 17.54 5.54
N SER A 77 -0.89 16.98 4.84
CA SER A 77 -0.47 17.42 3.50
C SER A 77 -1.31 16.73 2.43
N PRO A 78 -2.14 17.47 1.65
CA PRO A 78 -2.92 16.85 0.57
C PRO A 78 -2.04 16.25 -0.53
N LYS A 79 -0.82 16.78 -0.69
CA LYS A 79 0.17 16.23 -1.64
C LYS A 79 0.59 14.81 -1.24
N VAL A 80 0.78 14.55 0.06
CA VAL A 80 1.10 13.22 0.59
C VAL A 80 -0.08 12.28 0.39
N ARG A 81 -1.30 12.71 0.74
CA ARG A 81 -2.53 11.90 0.55
C ARG A 81 -2.73 11.52 -0.91
N TYR A 82 -2.62 12.49 -1.82
CA TYR A 82 -2.72 12.28 -3.26
C TYR A 82 -1.67 11.29 -3.79
N CYS A 83 -0.39 11.49 -3.44
CA CYS A 83 0.68 10.58 -3.87
C CYS A 83 0.50 9.17 -3.30
N THR A 84 -0.01 9.06 -2.08
CA THR A 84 -0.31 7.77 -1.45
C THR A 84 -1.38 7.02 -2.26
N LEU A 85 -2.46 7.70 -2.66
CA LEU A 85 -3.51 7.10 -3.49
C LEU A 85 -3.00 6.66 -4.87
N LEU A 86 -2.08 7.42 -5.50
CA LEU A 86 -1.47 7.02 -6.77
C LEU A 86 -0.59 5.77 -6.63
N VAL A 87 0.17 5.66 -5.54
CA VAL A 87 0.95 4.47 -5.23
C VAL A 87 0.01 3.28 -5.00
N LEU A 88 -1.06 3.46 -4.22
CA LEU A 88 -2.06 2.43 -3.96
C LEU A 88 -2.77 1.97 -5.23
N GLU A 89 -3.17 2.88 -6.12
CA GLU A 89 -3.76 2.55 -7.42
C GLU A 89 -2.86 1.58 -8.20
N ARG A 90 -1.59 1.95 -8.36
CA ARG A 90 -0.60 1.13 -9.08
C ARG A 90 -0.34 -0.20 -8.40
N MET A 91 -0.25 -0.20 -7.06
CA MET A 91 -0.03 -1.41 -6.29
C MET A 91 -1.21 -2.38 -6.44
N PHE A 92 -2.44 -1.90 -6.25
CA PHE A 92 -3.64 -2.74 -6.32
C PHE A 92 -3.91 -3.28 -7.72
N ASP A 93 -3.63 -2.49 -8.76
CA ASP A 93 -3.74 -2.94 -10.15
C ASP A 93 -2.78 -4.11 -10.41
N ARG A 94 -1.54 -4.02 -9.92
CA ARG A 94 -0.51 -5.04 -10.13
C ARG A 94 -0.64 -6.26 -9.20
N MET A 95 -1.05 -6.07 -7.95
CA MET A 95 -1.23 -7.16 -6.98
C MET A 95 -2.36 -8.11 -7.36
N GLY A 96 -3.29 -7.69 -8.20
CA GLY A 96 -4.28 -8.62 -8.70
C GLY A 96 -5.25 -9.04 -7.58
N ASP A 97 -5.52 -10.34 -7.50
CA ASP A 97 -6.48 -10.90 -6.53
C ASP A 97 -5.93 -10.92 -5.11
N ALA A 98 -4.62 -10.70 -4.94
CA ALA A 98 -3.97 -10.61 -3.64
C ALA A 98 -4.44 -9.41 -2.81
N VAL A 99 -5.18 -8.47 -3.41
CA VAL A 99 -5.79 -7.32 -2.70
C VAL A 99 -7.05 -7.73 -1.92
N ALA A 100 -7.77 -8.77 -2.33
CA ALA A 100 -9.02 -9.20 -1.68
C ALA A 100 -8.92 -9.33 -0.14
N PRO A 101 -7.91 -10.01 0.44
CA PRO A 101 -7.78 -10.13 1.89
C PRO A 101 -7.47 -8.79 2.60
N LEU A 102 -7.02 -7.77 1.87
CA LEU A 102 -6.68 -6.44 2.40
C LEU A 102 -7.88 -5.49 2.44
N LEU A 103 -8.92 -5.77 1.64
CA LEU A 103 -10.08 -4.89 1.49
C LEU A 103 -10.73 -4.47 2.83
N PRO A 104 -10.91 -5.37 3.83
CA PRO A 104 -11.52 -4.97 5.10
C PRO A 104 -10.74 -3.89 5.86
N SER A 105 -9.41 -3.84 5.71
CA SER A 105 -8.58 -2.80 6.35
C SER A 105 -8.42 -1.56 5.48
N VAL A 106 -8.54 -1.68 4.15
CA VAL A 106 -8.35 -0.58 3.19
C VAL A 106 -9.62 0.25 3.01
N LEU A 107 -10.80 -0.39 2.87
CA LEU A 107 -12.05 0.30 2.53
C LEU A 107 -12.45 1.42 3.50
N PRO A 108 -12.31 1.29 4.83
CA PRO A 108 -12.65 2.38 5.75
C PRO A 108 -11.87 3.67 5.47
N PHE A 109 -10.59 3.56 5.11
CA PHE A 109 -9.77 4.73 4.77
C PHE A 109 -10.18 5.35 3.43
N LEU A 110 -10.58 4.53 2.44
CA LEU A 110 -11.04 5.04 1.15
C LEU A 110 -12.38 5.77 1.31
N SER A 111 -13.29 5.26 2.14
CA SER A 111 -14.54 5.96 2.47
C SER A 111 -14.28 7.33 3.11
N GLU A 112 -13.33 7.43 4.06
CA GLU A 112 -12.93 8.72 4.64
C GLU A 112 -12.40 9.71 3.58
N LEU A 113 -11.65 9.21 2.58
CA LEU A 113 -11.03 10.04 1.53
C LEU A 113 -12.00 10.49 0.44
N LEU A 114 -13.18 9.88 0.34
CA LEU A 114 -14.24 10.38 -0.53
C LEU A 114 -14.81 11.71 -0.06
N GLU A 115 -14.64 12.03 1.23
CA GLU A 115 -15.04 13.30 1.82
C GLU A 115 -13.85 14.28 1.96
N ASP A 116 -12.74 14.04 1.25
CA ASP A 116 -11.55 14.88 1.36
C ASP A 116 -11.81 16.31 0.85
N GLU A 117 -11.40 17.31 1.64
CA GLU A 117 -11.51 18.73 1.29
C GLU A 117 -10.80 19.13 -0.02
N LYS A 118 -9.83 18.34 -0.49
CA LYS A 118 -9.15 18.56 -1.77
C LYS A 118 -9.73 17.65 -2.83
N LYS A 119 -10.45 18.26 -3.77
CA LYS A 119 -11.00 17.61 -4.97
C LYS A 119 -10.04 16.67 -5.70
N LYS A 120 -8.75 17.04 -5.81
CA LYS A 120 -7.74 16.18 -6.47
C LYS A 120 -7.51 14.85 -5.73
N VAL A 121 -7.62 14.86 -4.39
CA VAL A 121 -7.48 13.67 -3.54
C VAL A 121 -8.75 12.82 -3.65
N GLU A 122 -9.92 13.45 -3.50
CA GLU A 122 -11.24 12.82 -3.69
C GLU A 122 -11.34 12.11 -5.05
N GLU A 123 -11.10 12.82 -6.15
CA GLU A 123 -11.14 12.27 -7.52
C GLU A 123 -10.16 11.09 -7.72
N GLN A 124 -9.04 11.10 -7.00
CA GLN A 124 -8.07 10.02 -7.06
C GLN A 124 -8.52 8.82 -6.21
N CYS A 125 -9.16 9.06 -5.07
CA CYS A 125 -9.78 8.02 -4.26
C CYS A 125 -10.87 7.29 -5.06
N ASP A 126 -11.72 8.04 -5.75
CA ASP A 126 -12.73 7.51 -6.66
C ASP A 126 -12.15 6.54 -7.70
N LYS A 127 -10.99 6.87 -8.28
CA LYS A 127 -10.30 5.97 -9.23
C LYS A 127 -9.83 4.69 -8.57
N VAL A 128 -9.28 4.76 -7.36
CA VAL A 128 -8.87 3.56 -6.61
C VAL A 128 -10.10 2.69 -6.32
N ILE A 129 -11.21 3.27 -5.88
CA ILE A 129 -12.46 2.54 -5.64
C ILE A 129 -12.99 1.94 -6.94
N ALA A 130 -13.00 2.68 -8.05
CA ALA A 130 -13.44 2.18 -9.35
C ALA A 130 -12.56 1.01 -9.84
N LEU A 131 -11.25 1.08 -9.62
CA LEU A 131 -10.32 -0.04 -9.87
C LEU A 131 -10.72 -1.27 -9.06
N LEU A 132 -10.97 -1.12 -7.75
CA LEU A 132 -11.37 -2.23 -6.88
C LEU A 132 -12.74 -2.81 -7.28
N ARG A 133 -13.74 -1.96 -7.58
CA ARG A 133 -15.06 -2.39 -8.05
C ARG A 133 -14.99 -3.17 -9.35
N ARG A 134 -14.22 -2.67 -10.34
CA ARG A 134 -13.98 -3.39 -11.61
C ARG A 134 -13.38 -4.77 -11.37
N LYS A 135 -12.61 -4.92 -10.29
CA LYS A 135 -11.84 -6.12 -10.02
C LYS A 135 -12.58 -7.18 -9.20
N PHE A 136 -13.33 -6.80 -8.16
CA PHE A 136 -14.04 -7.77 -7.31
C PHE A 136 -15.57 -7.57 -7.24
N GLY A 137 -16.14 -6.65 -8.03
CA GLY A 137 -17.58 -6.39 -8.11
C GLY A 137 -18.00 -5.09 -7.40
N GLU A 138 -19.19 -4.57 -7.73
CA GLU A 138 -19.70 -3.31 -7.17
C GLU A 138 -20.05 -3.42 -5.67
N GLU A 139 -20.44 -4.61 -5.21
CA GLU A 139 -20.87 -4.90 -3.83
C GLU A 139 -19.80 -4.61 -2.76
N ILE A 140 -18.50 -4.61 -3.14
CA ILE A 140 -17.38 -4.30 -2.23
C ILE A 140 -17.57 -2.93 -1.56
N ALA A 141 -18.17 -1.99 -2.28
CA ALA A 141 -18.27 -0.60 -1.87
C ALA A 141 -19.59 -0.30 -1.14
N GLU A 142 -20.64 -1.08 -1.37
CA GLU A 142 -21.98 -0.82 -0.82
C GLU A 142 -22.05 -1.00 0.71
N GLY A 143 -21.18 -1.84 1.29
CA GLY A 143 -21.09 -2.03 2.74
C GLY A 143 -20.40 -0.90 3.51
N TYR A 144 -19.66 -0.03 2.82
CA TYR A 144 -18.77 0.97 3.45
C TYR A 144 -18.99 2.41 2.97
N ILE A 145 -19.79 2.62 1.93
CA ILE A 145 -20.13 3.92 1.36
C ILE A 145 -21.65 4.08 1.44
N GLN A 146 -22.15 4.42 2.64
CA GLN A 146 -23.55 4.80 2.82
C GLN A 146 -23.65 6.31 2.62
N TYR A 147 -24.35 6.73 1.57
CA TYR A 147 -24.80 8.11 1.37
C TYR A 147 -25.89 8.47 2.39
#